data_AF-A0A6V8DUT3-F1
#
_entry.id   AF-A0A6V8DUT3-F1
#
_cell.length_a   1.000
_cell.length_b   1.000
_cell.length_c   1.000
_cell.angle_alpha   90.00
_cell.angle_beta   90.00
_cell.angle_gamma   90.00
#
_symmetry.space_group_name_H-M   'P 1'
#
loop_
_entity.id
_entity.type
_entity.pdbx_description
1 polymer ?
#
loop_
_entity_poly.entity_id
_entity_poly.type
_entity_poly.pdbx_seq_one_letter_code
_entity_poly.pdbx_strand_id
1 'polypeptide(L)' 'MKALGLVGGTFDRFHKGHRKLLNAGLSECKNLEIWMTSDSL' A
#
# COMPACT_ATOMS: atom_id res chain seq x y z
N MET A 1 -12.11 8.48 -8.72
CA MET A 1 -11.08 8.87 -7.75
C MET A 1 -11.70 9.00 -6.35
N LYS A 2 -11.33 8.11 -5.42
CA LYS A 2 -11.76 8.10 -4.01
C LYS A 2 -10.90 9.08 -3.20
N ALA A 3 -11.40 9.51 -2.03
CA ALA A 3 -10.66 10.44 -1.17
C ALA A 3 -9.46 9.78 -0.48
N LEU A 4 -9.63 8.53 -0.04
CA LEU A 4 -8.64 7.77 0.71
C LEU A 4 -8.70 6.30 0.30
N GLY A 5 -7.53 5.70 0.07
CA GLY A 5 -7.34 4.25 -0.07
C GLY A 5 -6.47 3.72 1.07
N LEU A 6 -6.67 2.45 1.42
CA LEU A 6 -5.89 1.76 2.46
C LEU A 6 -5.30 0.48 1.89
N VAL A 7 -4.00 0.28 2.13
CA VAL A 7 -3.29 -0.95 1.79
C VAL A 7 -2.56 -1.45 3.03
N GLY A 8 -2.80 -2.70 3.41
CA GLY A 8 -2.12 -3.38 4.51
C GLY A 8 -1.16 -4.45 4.01
N GLY A 9 -0.08 -4.70 4.75
CA GLY A 9 0.82 -5.83 4.49
C GLY A 9 2.13 -5.74 5.27
N THR A 10 2.93 -6.80 5.22
CA THR A 10 4.29 -6.80 5.81
C THR A 10 5.28 -5.99 4.98
N PHE A 11 5.07 -5.94 3.66
CA PHE A 11 5.99 -5.33 2.69
C PHE A 11 7.45 -5.84 2.78
N ASP A 12 7.64 -7.06 3.31
CA ASP A 12 8.96 -7.69 3.39
C ASP A 12 9.55 -7.90 1.98
N ARG A 13 10.87 -7.76 1.86
CA ARG A 13 11.63 -7.86 0.61
C ARG A 13 10.98 -7.07 -0.54
N PHE A 14 10.90 -5.75 -0.35
CA PHE A 14 10.20 -4.85 -1.26
C PHE A 14 10.59 -5.05 -2.74
N HIS A 15 9.60 -5.35 -3.58
CA HIS A 15 9.83 -5.72 -4.98
C HIS A 15 8.80 -5.11 -5.95
N LYS A 16 8.94 -5.39 -7.25
CA LYS A 16 8.10 -4.81 -8.32
C LYS A 16 6.59 -5.01 -8.12
N GLY A 17 6.17 -6.10 -7.48
CA GLY A 17 4.77 -6.34 -7.09
C GLY A 17 4.20 -5.27 -6.16
N HIS A 18 4.88 -4.94 -5.06
CA HIS A 18 4.46 -3.87 -4.14
C HIS A 18 4.36 -2.53 -4.84
N ARG A 19 5.34 -2.18 -5.68
CA ARG A 19 5.28 -0.94 -6.45
C ARG A 19 4.07 -0.89 -7.38
N LYS A 20 3.72 -2.00 -8.05
CA LYS A 20 2.51 -2.08 -8.87
C LYS A 20 1.24 -1.89 -8.04
N LEU A 21 1.16 -2.51 -6.86
CA LEU A 21 0.05 -2.35 -5.93
C LEU A 21 -0.14 -0.89 -5.48
N LEU A 22 0.95 -0.23 -5.07
CA LEU A 22 0.90 1.17 -4.63
C LEU A 22 0.50 2.12 -5.78
N ASN A 23 1.04 1.89 -6.98
CA ASN A 23 0.67 2.69 -8.15
C ASN A 23 -0.81 2.54 -8.53
N ALA A 24 -1.36 1.33 -8.41
CA ALA A 24 -2.79 1.10 -8.62
C ALA A 24 -3.64 1.80 -7.53
N GLY A 25 -3.20 1.78 -6.27
CA GLY A 25 -3.87 2.54 -5.21
C GLY A 25 -3.88 4.05 -5.48
N LEU A 26 -2.76 4.59 -5.94
CA LEU A 26 -2.60 6.01 -6.30
C LEU A 26 -3.39 6.42 -7.55
N SER A 27 -3.67 5.51 -8.49
CA SER A 27 -4.53 5.83 -9.64
C SER A 27 -5.99 5.96 -9.25
N GLU A 28 -6.41 5.25 -8.19
CA GLU A 28 -7.81 5.21 -7.76
C GLU A 28 -8.14 6.21 -6.64
N CYS A 29 -7.15 6.69 -5.88
CA CYS A 29 -7.34 7.47 -4.66
C CYS A 29 -6.50 8.76 -4.63
N LYS A 30 -7.03 9.83 -4.02
CA LYS A 30 -6.29 11.09 -3.78
C LYS A 30 -5.14 10.90 -2.79
N ASN A 31 -5.39 10.14 -1.72
CA ASN A 31 -4.41 9.75 -0.71
C ASN A 31 -4.41 8.23 -0.56
N LEU A 32 -3.25 7.66 -0.27
CA LEU A 32 -3.07 6.24 -0.01
C LEU A 32 -2.36 6.05 1.33
N GLU A 33 -3.03 5.42 2.28
CA GLU A 33 -2.44 5.01 3.56
C GLU A 33 -1.87 3.60 3.45
N ILE A 34 -0.65 3.44 3.94
CA ILE A 34 0.06 2.16 3.94
C ILE A 34 0.24 1.73 5.39
N TRP A 35 -0.41 0.63 5.75
CA TRP A 35 -0.40 0.06 7.09
C TRP A 35 0.58 -1.12 7.11
N MET A 36 1.76 -0.89 7.66
CA MET A 36 2.81 -1.90 7.75
C MET A 36 2.62 -2.74 9.01
N THR A 37 2.62 -4.07 8.85
CA THR A 37 2.59 -5.01 9.97
C THR A 37 3.98 -5.60 10.18
N SER A 38 4.49 -5.53 11.40
CA SER A 38 5.70 -6.25 11.83
C SER A 38 5.33 -7.51 12.60
N ASP A 39 6.18 -8.53 12.54
CA ASP A 39 6.01 -9.75 13.35
C ASP A 39 6.18 -9.48 14.86
N SER A 40 6.78 -8.35 15.24
CA SER A 40 6.88 -7.92 16.63
C SER A 40 5.52 -7.46 17.15
N LEU A 41 4.96 -8.24 18.08
CA LEU A 41 3.82 -7.90 18.93
C LEU A 41 4.16 -6.78 19.91
#